data_AF-A0A850QT47-F1
#
_entry.id   AF-A0A850QT47-F1
#
_cell.length_a   1.000
_cell.length_b   1.000
_cell.length_c   1.000
_cell.angle_alpha   90.00
_cell.angle_beta   90.00
_cell.angle_gamma   90.00
#
_symmetry.space_group_name_H-M   'P 1'
#
loop_
_entity.id
_entity.type
_entity.pdbx_description
1 polymer ?
#
loop_
_entity_poly.entity_id
_entity_poly.type
_entity_poly.pdbx_seq_one_letter_code
_entity_poly.pdbx_strand_id
1 'polypeptide(L)'
;MYVVELSFECFTDTTISAVDGAINGLMDAFRYNGQVIGREFPAIIDDAIFRVRAVCPEKESLHPQFHSPQVSARLDKLAAAGLLTPKIKILGRDLNSEAAAEDFQPSWQVLYTTYVHTCSPLRCGETLMPIPLYRLGKTLEGDHKTAVKWQTEWQACDEIQMAGSSQVEQAVVH
;
A
#
# COMPACT_ATOMS: atom_id res chain seq x y z
N MET A 1 2.55 -10.58 -7.17
CA MET A 1 1.69 -10.01 -6.10
C MET A 1 0.29 -10.62 -6.15
N TYR A 2 -0.59 -10.27 -5.21
CA TYR A 2 -1.94 -10.81 -5.11
C TYR A 2 -2.99 -9.69 -5.05
N VAL A 3 -4.07 -9.85 -5.80
CA VAL A 3 -5.23 -8.96 -5.68
C VAL A 3 -6.10 -9.43 -4.53
N VAL A 4 -6.47 -8.50 -3.65
CA VAL A 4 -7.34 -8.75 -2.51
C VAL A 4 -8.53 -7.81 -2.54
N GLU A 5 -9.64 -8.26 -1.95
CA GLU A 5 -10.82 -7.45 -1.68
C GLU A 5 -11.02 -7.38 -0.17
N LEU A 6 -11.10 -6.16 0.35
CA LEU A 6 -11.48 -5.88 1.74
C LEU A 6 -12.95 -5.45 1.74
N SER A 7 -13.79 -6.19 2.48
CA SER A 7 -15.21 -5.88 2.64
C SER A 7 -15.48 -5.35 4.05
N PHE A 8 -16.02 -4.13 4.13
CA PHE A 8 -16.39 -3.44 5.37
C PHE A 8 -17.92 -3.39 5.47
N GLU A 9 -18.47 -3.97 6.52
CA GLU A 9 -19.91 -3.98 6.79
C GLU A 9 -20.25 -2.89 7.80
N CYS A 10 -21.28 -2.11 7.53
CA CYS A 10 -21.83 -1.16 8.50
C CYS A 10 -22.69 -1.88 9.54
N PHE A 11 -22.48 -1.58 10.83
CA PHE A 11 -23.33 -2.09 11.92
C PHE A 11 -24.28 -1.03 12.50
N THR A 12 -24.14 0.22 12.07
CA THR A 12 -24.99 1.36 12.48
C THR A 12 -25.07 2.38 11.35
N ASP A 13 -26.07 3.25 11.40
CA ASP A 13 -26.17 4.40 10.51
C ASP A 13 -24.91 5.28 10.64
N THR A 14 -24.39 5.70 9.48
CA THR A 14 -23.16 6.49 9.37
C THR A 14 -23.23 7.37 8.12
N THR A 15 -22.23 8.23 7.93
CA THR A 15 -22.13 9.08 6.74
C THR A 15 -21.08 8.54 5.79
N ILE A 16 -21.27 8.75 4.49
CA ILE A 16 -20.29 8.38 3.46
C ILE A 16 -18.92 9.00 3.77
N SER A 17 -18.88 10.26 4.24
CA SER A 17 -17.63 10.94 4.57
C SER A 17 -16.90 10.30 5.77
N ALA A 18 -17.61 9.84 6.80
CA ALA A 18 -17.00 9.16 7.94
C ALA A 18 -16.41 7.80 7.53
N VAL A 19 -17.15 7.05 6.72
CA VAL A 19 -16.71 5.76 6.18
C VAL A 19 -15.50 5.92 5.27
N ASP A 20 -15.56 6.85 4.33
CA ASP A 20 -14.47 7.14 3.38
C ASP A 20 -13.18 7.52 4.13
N GLY A 21 -13.26 8.43 5.10
CA GLY A 21 -12.10 8.82 5.90
C GLY A 21 -11.51 7.68 6.73
N ALA A 22 -12.34 6.78 7.25
CA ALA A 22 -11.90 5.62 8.02
C ALA A 22 -11.22 4.57 7.12
N ILE A 23 -11.83 4.24 5.98
CA ILE A 23 -11.30 3.29 5.00
C ILE A 23 -9.99 3.81 4.41
N ASN A 24 -9.96 5.04 3.89
CA ASN A 24 -8.75 5.63 3.31
C ASN A 24 -7.63 5.74 4.35
N GLY A 25 -7.96 6.10 5.60
CA GLY A 25 -6.99 6.14 6.68
C GLY A 25 -6.37 4.78 7.02
N LEU A 26 -7.13 3.69 6.90
CA LEU A 26 -6.63 2.32 7.05
C LEU A 26 -5.78 1.90 5.84
N MET A 27 -6.25 2.18 4.63
CA MET A 27 -5.52 1.85 3.39
C MET A 27 -4.16 2.56 3.35
N ASP A 28 -4.10 3.82 3.78
CA ASP A 28 -2.85 4.55 3.96
C ASP A 28 -1.91 3.87 4.95
N ALA A 29 -2.43 3.42 6.10
CA ALA A 29 -1.61 2.72 7.09
C ALA A 29 -1.06 1.39 6.56
N PHE A 30 -1.88 0.61 5.84
CA PHE A 30 -1.40 -0.60 5.16
C PHE A 30 -0.34 -0.30 4.11
N ARG A 31 -0.51 0.77 3.34
CA ARG A 31 0.45 1.22 2.33
C ARG A 31 1.77 1.66 2.97
N TYR A 32 1.73 2.48 4.01
CA TYR A 32 2.94 2.95 4.70
C TYR A 32 3.68 1.83 5.43
N ASN A 33 2.98 0.80 5.89
CA ASN A 33 3.60 -0.40 6.41
C ASN A 33 4.11 -1.35 5.31
N GLY A 34 3.72 -1.12 4.04
CA GLY A 34 4.09 -1.93 2.88
C GLY A 34 3.29 -3.22 2.69
N GLN A 35 2.17 -3.38 3.41
CA GLN A 35 1.27 -4.54 3.27
C GLN A 35 0.39 -4.45 2.02
N VAL A 36 0.15 -3.22 1.56
CA VAL A 36 -0.56 -2.91 0.32
C VAL A 36 0.35 -2.08 -0.57
N ILE A 37 0.28 -2.35 -1.87
CA ILE A 37 1.04 -1.69 -2.93
C ILE A 37 0.09 -0.83 -3.77
N GLY A 38 0.61 0.28 -4.28
CA GLY A 38 -0.12 1.22 -5.11
C GLY A 38 -0.54 2.47 -4.33
N ARG A 39 -1.20 3.39 -5.03
CA ARG A 39 -1.68 4.67 -4.50
C ARG A 39 -3.18 4.84 -4.61
N GLU A 40 -3.81 4.07 -5.49
CA GLU A 40 -5.21 4.16 -5.81
C GLU A 40 -5.87 2.83 -5.49
N PHE A 41 -6.90 2.88 -4.65
CA PHE A 41 -7.63 1.71 -4.20
C PHE A 41 -9.09 1.88 -4.61
N PRO A 42 -9.54 1.23 -5.69
CA PRO A 42 -10.93 1.30 -6.11
C PRO A 42 -11.84 0.88 -4.95
N ALA A 43 -12.68 1.81 -4.52
CA ALA A 43 -13.68 1.61 -3.48
C ALA A 43 -15.08 1.69 -4.09
N ILE A 44 -15.93 0.72 -3.76
CA ILE A 44 -17.33 0.67 -4.18
C ILE A 44 -18.23 0.53 -2.97
N ILE A 45 -19.46 1.02 -3.10
CA ILE A 45 -20.54 0.84 -2.14
C ILE A 45 -21.64 0.01 -2.78
N ASP A 46 -22.12 -0.99 -2.05
CA ASP A 46 -23.19 -1.91 -2.43
C ASP A 46 -24.07 -2.11 -1.18
N ASP A 47 -25.20 -1.41 -1.14
CA ASP A 47 -26.05 -1.25 0.05
C ASP A 47 -25.25 -0.82 1.30
N ALA A 48 -25.18 -1.69 2.31
CA ALA A 48 -24.49 -1.44 3.59
C ALA A 48 -23.04 -1.97 3.61
N ILE A 49 -22.50 -2.36 2.46
CA ILE A 49 -21.16 -2.96 2.34
C ILE A 49 -20.27 -2.10 1.45
N PHE A 50 -19.11 -1.73 1.99
CA PHE A 50 -18.05 -1.07 1.26
C PHE A 50 -17.00 -2.09 0.87
N ARG A 51 -16.57 -2.09 -0.39
CA ARG A 51 -15.53 -3.01 -0.86
C ARG A 51 -14.38 -2.22 -1.46
N VAL A 52 -13.16 -2.55 -1.04
CA VAL A 52 -11.92 -1.96 -1.55
C VAL A 52 -11.08 -3.04 -2.20
N ARG A 53 -10.58 -2.77 -3.41
CA ARG A 53 -9.60 -3.63 -4.07
C ARG A 53 -8.20 -3.08 -3.91
N ALA A 54 -7.27 -3.96 -3.59
CA ALA A 54 -5.88 -3.62 -3.36
C ALA A 54 -4.96 -4.74 -3.86
N VAL A 55 -3.68 -4.41 -4.04
CA VAL A 55 -2.63 -5.37 -4.38
C VAL A 55 -1.72 -5.56 -3.16
N CYS A 56 -1.48 -6.80 -2.78
CA CYS A 56 -0.61 -7.19 -1.69
C CYS A 56 0.66 -7.88 -2.22
N PRO A 57 1.84 -7.65 -1.62
CA PRO A 57 3.06 -8.33 -2.04
C PRO A 57 2.96 -9.86 -1.99
N GLU A 58 2.33 -10.39 -0.94
CA GLU A 58 2.16 -11.81 -0.64
C GLU A 58 0.69 -12.12 -0.28
N LYS A 59 0.32 -13.40 -0.22
CA LYS A 59 -1.05 -13.82 0.17
C LYS A 59 -1.42 -13.39 1.58
N GLU A 60 -0.46 -13.53 2.49
CA GLU A 60 -0.64 -13.28 3.92
C GLU A 60 -0.22 -11.87 4.33
N SER A 61 -0.02 -10.94 3.38
CA SER A 61 0.49 -9.59 3.69
C SER A 61 -0.39 -8.84 4.70
N LEU A 62 -1.70 -9.09 4.72
CA LEU A 62 -2.64 -8.43 5.63
C LEU A 62 -2.81 -9.14 6.99
N HIS A 63 -2.08 -10.23 7.24
CA HIS A 63 -2.18 -10.98 8.49
C HIS A 63 -1.86 -10.09 9.71
N PRO A 64 -2.62 -10.18 10.83
CA PRO A 64 -2.44 -9.32 12.01
C PRO A 64 -1.02 -9.28 12.59
N GLN A 65 -0.25 -10.36 12.45
CA GLN A 65 1.15 -10.43 12.88
C GLN A 65 2.06 -9.37 12.24
N PHE A 66 1.68 -8.85 11.07
CA PHE A 66 2.45 -7.86 10.34
C PHE A 66 1.97 -6.42 10.58
N HIS A 67 0.93 -6.22 11.39
CA HIS A 67 0.38 -4.88 11.61
C HIS A 67 1.36 -4.02 12.40
N SER A 68 1.64 -2.82 11.87
CA SER A 68 2.30 -1.78 12.64
C SER A 68 1.35 -1.21 13.70
N PRO A 69 1.86 -0.51 14.73
CA PRO A 69 1.01 0.22 15.67
C PRO A 69 0.02 1.17 14.99
N GLN A 70 0.42 1.77 13.86
CA GLN A 70 -0.43 2.65 13.06
C GLN A 70 -1.58 1.88 12.40
N VAL A 71 -1.31 0.69 11.86
CA VAL A 71 -2.36 -0.18 11.27
C VAL A 71 -3.35 -0.60 12.34
N SER A 72 -2.87 -1.09 13.49
CA SER A 72 -3.73 -1.45 14.62
C SER A 72 -4.61 -0.27 15.05
N ALA A 73 -4.02 0.91 15.23
CA ALA A 73 -4.76 2.11 15.63
C ALA A 73 -5.80 2.57 14.60
N ARG A 74 -5.62 2.24 13.30
CA ARG A 74 -6.61 2.53 12.26
C ARG A 74 -7.73 1.51 12.22
N LEU A 75 -7.43 0.23 12.46
CA LEU A 75 -8.45 -0.81 12.63
C LEU A 75 -9.38 -0.49 13.80
N ASP A 76 -8.83 -0.04 14.93
CA ASP A 76 -9.63 0.33 16.11
C ASP A 76 -10.56 1.53 15.85
N LYS A 77 -10.18 2.41 14.91
CA LYS A 77 -10.97 3.59 14.53
C LYS A 77 -12.14 3.28 13.58
N LEU A 78 -12.19 2.09 12.98
CA LEU A 78 -13.28 1.70 12.08
C LEU A 78 -14.64 1.73 12.80
N ALA A 79 -14.67 1.26 14.05
CA ALA A 79 -15.89 1.21 14.85
C ALA A 79 -16.50 2.60 15.09
N ALA A 80 -15.66 3.64 15.22
CA ALA A 80 -16.13 5.01 15.38
C ALA A 80 -16.80 5.57 14.11
N ALA A 81 -16.55 4.97 12.95
CA ALA A 81 -17.22 5.27 11.69
C ALA A 81 -18.40 4.33 11.40
N GLY A 82 -18.77 3.44 12.33
CA GLY A 82 -19.85 2.48 12.17
C GLY A 82 -19.49 1.23 11.37
N LEU A 83 -18.20 0.99 11.13
CA LEU A 83 -17.70 -0.13 10.34
C LEU A 83 -17.18 -1.27 11.23
N LEU A 84 -17.47 -2.51 10.81
CA LEU A 84 -16.82 -3.70 11.34
C LEU A 84 -15.39 -3.85 10.77
N THR A 85 -14.57 -4.66 11.43
CA THR A 85 -13.27 -5.09 10.91
C THR A 85 -13.44 -5.73 9.52
N PRO A 86 -12.61 -5.38 8.52
CA PRO A 86 -12.82 -5.85 7.17
C PRO A 86 -12.63 -7.36 7.05
N LYS A 87 -13.50 -8.00 6.28
CA LYS A 87 -13.30 -9.36 5.79
C LYS A 87 -12.36 -9.29 4.59
N ILE A 88 -11.31 -10.10 4.59
CA ILE A 88 -10.30 -10.12 3.53
C ILE A 88 -10.54 -11.35 2.65
N LYS A 89 -10.64 -11.12 1.34
CA LYS A 89 -10.74 -12.17 0.33
C LYS A 89 -9.61 -12.04 -0.67
N ILE A 90 -8.80 -13.09 -0.81
CA ILE A 90 -7.78 -13.16 -1.87
C ILE A 90 -8.50 -13.52 -3.18
N LEU A 91 -8.40 -12.64 -4.18
CA LEU A 91 -9.03 -12.86 -5.48
C LEU A 91 -8.13 -13.69 -6.41
N GLY A 92 -6.81 -13.51 -6.33
CA GLY A 92 -5.87 -14.26 -7.14
C GLY A 92 -4.50 -13.59 -7.25
N ARG A 93 -3.61 -14.21 -8.02
CA ARG A 93 -2.32 -13.62 -8.39
C ARG A 93 -2.54 -12.55 -9.45
N ASP A 94 -1.93 -11.39 -9.28
CA ASP A 94 -1.86 -10.40 -10.34
C ASP A 94 -0.79 -10.81 -11.36
N LEU A 95 -1.19 -10.90 -12.64
CA LEU A 95 -0.32 -11.27 -13.76
C LEU A 95 0.57 -10.12 -14.21
N ASN A 96 0.16 -8.87 -13.97
CA ASN A 96 0.87 -7.69 -14.42
C ASN A 96 1.83 -7.14 -13.35
N SER A 97 1.73 -7.65 -12.12
CA SER A 97 2.62 -7.27 -11.03
C SER A 97 3.85 -8.17 -10.97
N GLU A 98 4.97 -7.60 -10.53
CA GLU A 98 6.16 -8.34 -10.14
C GLU A 98 5.86 -9.38 -9.04
N ALA A 99 6.71 -10.39 -8.88
CA ALA A 99 6.68 -11.22 -7.68
C ALA A 99 7.44 -10.51 -6.54
N ALA A 100 7.17 -10.87 -5.28
CA ALA A 100 8.05 -10.48 -4.18
C ALA A 100 9.35 -11.30 -4.23
N ALA A 101 10.41 -10.80 -3.60
CA ALA A 101 11.61 -11.59 -3.36
C ALA A 101 11.29 -12.88 -2.57
N GLU A 102 12.01 -13.97 -2.86
CA GLU A 102 11.85 -15.22 -2.12
C GLU A 102 12.62 -15.19 -0.79
N ASP A 103 13.75 -14.49 -0.77
CA ASP A 103 14.54 -14.20 0.44
C ASP A 103 14.37 -12.73 0.85
N PHE A 104 14.04 -12.53 2.13
CA PHE A 104 13.86 -11.20 2.73
C PHE A 104 15.09 -10.72 3.51
N GLN A 105 16.12 -11.57 3.67
CA GLN A 105 17.39 -11.25 4.32
C GLN A 105 18.60 -11.48 3.38
N PRO A 106 18.63 -10.79 2.23
CA PRO A 106 19.77 -10.87 1.32
C PRO A 106 21.06 -10.34 1.94
N SER A 107 22.21 -10.63 1.32
CA SER A 107 23.51 -10.14 1.79
C SER A 107 23.66 -8.63 1.65
N TRP A 108 22.91 -8.02 0.71
CA TRP A 108 22.76 -6.57 0.60
C TRP A 108 21.40 -6.19 -0.02
N GLN A 109 21.00 -4.94 0.18
CA GLN A 109 19.73 -4.39 -0.28
C GLN A 109 19.96 -3.03 -0.94
N VAL A 110 19.04 -2.62 -1.81
CA VAL A 110 19.06 -1.30 -2.46
C VAL A 110 17.68 -0.69 -2.49
N LEU A 111 17.60 0.62 -2.24
CA LEU A 111 16.40 1.40 -2.53
C LEU A 111 16.40 1.76 -4.01
N TYR A 112 15.44 1.24 -4.76
CA TYR A 112 15.34 1.42 -6.19
C TYR A 112 13.90 1.38 -6.67
N THR A 113 13.52 2.40 -7.45
CA THR A 113 12.22 2.51 -8.09
C THR A 113 12.35 3.32 -9.39
N THR A 114 11.35 3.19 -10.25
CA THR A 114 11.14 4.03 -11.43
C THR A 114 9.65 4.35 -11.52
N TYR A 115 9.26 5.30 -12.36
CA TYR A 115 7.86 5.72 -12.50
C TYR A 115 6.91 4.59 -12.94
N VAL A 116 7.42 3.54 -13.60
CA VAL A 116 6.63 2.37 -14.01
C VAL A 116 6.48 1.31 -12.91
N HIS A 117 7.34 1.31 -11.89
CA HIS A 117 7.32 0.27 -10.87
C HIS A 117 6.14 0.47 -9.89
N THR A 118 5.30 -0.55 -9.77
CA THR A 118 4.23 -0.62 -8.76
C THR A 118 4.51 -1.76 -7.81
N CYS A 119 5.51 -1.57 -6.94
CA CYS A 119 5.99 -2.58 -5.99
C CYS A 119 6.68 -1.92 -4.79
N SER A 120 7.24 -2.73 -3.89
CA SER A 120 8.10 -2.21 -2.82
C SER A 120 9.35 -1.52 -3.41
N PRO A 121 9.79 -0.38 -2.84
CA PRO A 121 11.00 0.30 -3.25
C PRO A 121 12.28 -0.36 -2.74
N LEU A 122 12.19 -1.25 -1.75
CA LEU A 122 13.34 -2.01 -1.28
C LEU A 122 13.53 -3.24 -2.16
N ARG A 123 14.71 -3.40 -2.73
CA ARG A 123 15.06 -4.52 -3.62
C ARG A 123 16.13 -5.41 -2.98
N CYS A 124 16.02 -6.71 -3.23
CA CYS A 124 17.09 -7.68 -2.96
C CYS A 124 18.29 -7.37 -3.85
N GLY A 125 19.49 -7.28 -3.29
CA GLY A 125 20.68 -6.93 -4.05
C GLY A 125 21.05 -7.96 -5.11
N GLU A 126 20.84 -9.24 -4.82
CA GLU A 126 21.23 -10.35 -5.67
C GLU A 126 20.25 -10.56 -6.84
N THR A 127 18.96 -10.27 -6.64
CA THR A 127 17.90 -10.58 -7.62
C THR A 127 17.14 -9.36 -8.15
N LEU A 128 17.30 -8.20 -7.52
CA LEU A 128 16.50 -6.98 -7.70
C LEU A 128 14.98 -7.16 -7.47
N MET A 129 14.56 -8.30 -6.96
CA MET A 129 13.16 -8.56 -6.62
C MET A 129 12.72 -7.69 -5.43
N PRO A 130 11.47 -7.21 -5.42
CA PRO A 130 10.98 -6.31 -4.37
C PRO A 130 10.78 -7.05 -3.05
N ILE A 131 11.35 -6.51 -1.97
CA ILE A 131 11.19 -7.01 -0.61
C ILE A 131 10.03 -6.26 0.05
N PRO A 132 8.95 -6.94 0.50
CA PRO A 132 7.83 -6.27 1.16
C PRO A 132 8.28 -5.53 2.42
N LEU A 133 7.92 -4.25 2.58
CA LEU A 133 8.46 -3.43 3.67
C LEU A 133 8.06 -3.97 5.06
N TYR A 134 6.84 -4.51 5.24
CA TYR A 134 6.40 -5.10 6.52
C TYR A 134 7.21 -6.32 6.95
N ARG A 135 8.04 -6.91 6.06
CA ARG A 135 8.97 -7.99 6.41
C ARG A 135 10.21 -7.46 7.14
N LEU A 136 10.44 -6.16 7.08
CA LEU A 136 11.49 -5.49 7.84
C LEU A 136 11.05 -5.36 9.31
N GLY A 137 12.04 -5.29 10.20
CA GLY A 137 11.78 -4.96 11.59
C GLY A 137 11.16 -3.57 11.74
N LYS A 138 10.58 -3.32 12.92
CA LYS A 138 10.01 -2.01 13.27
C LYS A 138 11.06 -0.90 13.09
N THR A 139 10.69 0.15 12.39
CA THR A 139 11.50 1.38 12.29
C THR A 139 11.33 2.23 13.55
N LEU A 140 12.14 3.28 13.68
CA LEU A 140 11.98 4.30 14.74
C LEU A 140 10.60 4.99 14.68
N GLU A 141 10.02 5.12 13.49
CA GLU A 141 8.71 5.76 13.26
C GLU A 141 7.54 4.79 13.43
N GLY A 142 7.82 3.48 13.58
CA GLY A 142 6.82 2.42 13.75
C GLY A 142 6.26 1.84 12.44
N ASP A 143 6.47 2.50 11.30
CA ASP A 143 6.15 2.01 9.95
C ASP A 143 7.22 2.45 8.91
N HIS A 144 6.97 2.24 7.62
CA HIS A 144 7.91 2.55 6.54
C HIS A 144 7.48 3.77 5.71
N LYS A 145 6.69 4.67 6.31
CA LYS A 145 6.15 5.86 5.62
C LYS A 145 7.21 6.69 4.92
N THR A 146 8.38 6.87 5.54
CA THR A 146 9.48 7.63 4.95
C THR A 146 10.00 7.00 3.65
N ALA A 147 10.15 5.67 3.60
CA ALA A 147 10.56 4.98 2.38
C ALA A 147 9.49 5.06 1.27
N VAL A 148 8.22 4.95 1.63
CA VAL A 148 7.08 5.07 0.70
C VAL A 148 6.94 6.49 0.16
N LYS A 149 7.21 7.51 0.97
CA LYS A 149 7.25 8.92 0.53
C LYS A 149 8.40 9.17 -0.43
N TRP A 150 9.61 8.73 -0.06
CA TRP A 150 10.78 8.79 -0.95
C TRP A 150 10.47 8.14 -2.31
N GLN A 151 9.85 6.96 -2.31
CA GLN A 151 9.43 6.29 -3.54
C GLN A 151 8.48 7.17 -4.37
N THR A 152 7.48 7.76 -3.73
CA THR A 152 6.47 8.60 -4.41
C THR A 152 7.09 9.85 -5.02
N GLU A 153 7.98 10.52 -4.28
CA GLU A 153 8.68 11.73 -4.71
C GLU A 153 9.65 11.41 -5.86
N TRP A 154 10.44 10.34 -5.72
CA TRP A 154 11.37 9.90 -6.76
C TRP A 154 10.64 9.54 -8.06
N GLN A 155 9.54 8.78 -7.96
CA GLN A 155 8.73 8.41 -9.13
C GLN A 155 8.14 9.61 -9.84
N ALA A 156 7.71 10.65 -9.11
CA ALA A 156 7.20 11.87 -9.72
C ALA A 156 8.28 12.59 -10.53
N CYS A 157 9.51 12.70 -10.00
CA CYS A 157 10.63 13.29 -10.73
C CYS A 157 11.00 12.45 -11.96
N ASP A 158 11.06 11.13 -11.82
CA ASP A 158 11.36 10.19 -12.91
C ASP A 158 10.30 10.24 -14.01
N GLU A 159 9.01 10.35 -13.66
CA GLU A 159 7.91 10.51 -14.60
C GLU A 159 8.03 11.80 -15.41
N ILE A 160 8.33 12.92 -14.75
CA ILE A 160 8.53 14.22 -15.41
C ILE A 160 9.69 14.14 -16.40
N GLN A 161 10.82 13.56 -15.99
CA GLN A 161 12.00 13.39 -16.84
C GLN A 161 11.69 12.49 -18.05
N MET A 162 10.99 11.38 -17.84
CA MET A 162 10.71 10.39 -18.89
C MET A 162 9.59 10.81 -19.84
N ALA A 163 8.64 11.65 -19.39
CA ALA A 163 7.58 12.17 -20.23
C ALA A 163 8.11 13.07 -21.38
N GLY A 164 9.31 13.66 -21.23
CA GLY A 164 10.19 14.17 -22.30
C GLY A 164 9.62 15.16 -23.34
N SER A 165 8.39 15.63 -23.16
CA SER A 165 7.61 16.29 -24.22
C SER A 165 6.71 17.43 -23.71
N SER A 166 6.73 17.73 -22.41
CA SER A 166 5.87 18.76 -21.82
C SER A 166 6.70 19.93 -21.30
N GLN A 167 6.17 21.16 -21.42
CA GLN A 167 6.76 22.38 -20.82
C GLN A 167 6.85 22.30 -19.29
N VAL A 168 6.28 21.27 -18.67
CA VAL A 168 6.25 21.04 -17.22
C VAL A 168 7.65 20.78 -16.67
N GLU A 169 8.53 20.09 -17.42
CA GLU A 169 9.91 19.85 -16.98
C GLU A 169 10.64 21.16 -16.67
N GLN A 170 10.45 22.18 -17.52
CA GLN A 170 11.07 23.50 -17.34
C GLN A 170 10.52 24.24 -16.10
N ALA A 171 9.27 24.01 -15.73
CA ALA A 171 8.63 24.67 -14.58
C ALA A 171 8.98 24.05 -13.23
N VAL A 172 9.46 22.80 -13.21
CA VAL A 172 9.77 22.05 -11.97
C VAL A 172 11.21 22.29 -11.49
N VAL A 173 12.10 22.75 -12.38
CA VAL A 173 13.53 23.01 -12.10
C VAL A 173 13.77 24.43 -11.55
N HIS A 174 12.75 25.29 -11.54
CA HIS A 174 12.80 26.69 -11.07
C HIS A 174 11.99 26.91 -9.79
#